data_AF-A0A355FST1-F1
#
_entry.id   AF-A0A355FST1-F1
#
_cell.length_a   1.000
_cell.length_b   1.000
_cell.length_c   1.000
_cell.angle_alpha   90.00
_cell.angle_beta   90.00
_cell.angle_gamma   90.00
#
_symmetry.space_group_name_H-M   'P 1'
#
loop_
_entity.id
_entity.type
_entity.pdbx_description
1 polymer ?
#
loop_
_entity_poly.entity_id
_entity_poly.type
_entity_poly.pdbx_seq_one_letter_code
_entity_poly.pdbx_strand_id
1 'polypeptide(L)'
;MQRFSFLFALISLMASATTWAQAPTFHADVAPIIYQNCTQCHRVGEIGPMPFTTYLEVKEYSDFISYVTSIEYMPPWTPDPEYASLRGERFLTEDEIQVLVDWNAAEAPEGDPADNPGLPDFPEGSQIGDPDVVIQMPEPYLHGGDMGEQYQVYVLETGVTEETEIRAVEIRPENRAIAHHA
;
A
#
# COMPACT_ATOMS: atom_id res chain seq x y z
N MET A 1 -27.44 -25.32 -73.29
CA MET A 1 -28.09 -24.11 -72.75
C MET A 1 -27.86 -24.09 -71.24
N GLN A 2 -27.28 -22.98 -70.76
CA GLN A 2 -27.26 -22.41 -69.38
C GLN A 2 -27.26 -23.38 -68.18
N ARG A 3 -26.12 -23.49 -67.47
CA ARG A 3 -25.74 -22.73 -66.26
C ARG A 3 -26.62 -23.07 -65.05
N PHE A 4 -26.01 -23.58 -63.97
CA PHE A 4 -25.89 -22.85 -62.69
C PHE A 4 -25.06 -23.68 -61.70
N SER A 5 -23.85 -23.21 -61.41
CA SER A 5 -23.06 -23.62 -60.26
C SER A 5 -23.77 -23.17 -58.98
N PHE A 6 -23.94 -24.08 -58.01
CA PHE A 6 -24.22 -23.70 -56.63
C PHE A 6 -23.05 -24.18 -55.76
N LEU A 7 -22.12 -23.24 -55.52
CA LEU A 7 -21.15 -23.32 -54.44
C LEU A 7 -21.92 -23.17 -53.13
N PHE A 8 -21.94 -24.22 -52.31
CA PHE A 8 -22.44 -24.14 -50.94
C PHE A 8 -21.29 -23.60 -50.06
N ALA A 9 -21.29 -22.30 -49.79
CA ALA A 9 -20.34 -21.68 -48.88
C ALA A 9 -20.73 -22.00 -47.43
N LEU A 10 -19.97 -22.87 -46.77
CA LEU A 10 -20.07 -23.10 -45.33
C LEU A 10 -19.44 -21.88 -44.61
N ILE A 11 -20.27 -20.97 -44.12
CA ILE A 11 -19.83 -19.90 -43.21
C ILE A 11 -19.72 -20.51 -41.82
N SER A 12 -18.50 -20.81 -41.40
CA SER A 12 -18.18 -21.23 -40.03
C SER A 12 -18.25 -19.99 -39.14
N LEU A 13 -19.31 -19.86 -38.36
CA LEU A 13 -19.47 -18.83 -37.34
C LEU A 13 -18.51 -19.15 -36.18
N MET A 14 -17.33 -18.53 -36.16
CA MET A 14 -16.47 -18.54 -34.97
C MET A 14 -17.15 -17.68 -33.89
N ALA A 15 -17.86 -18.33 -32.98
CA ALA A 15 -18.25 -17.71 -31.73
C ALA A 15 -16.98 -17.45 -30.91
N SER A 16 -16.50 -16.21 -30.94
CA SER A 16 -15.54 -15.73 -29.94
C SER A 16 -16.24 -15.78 -28.59
N ALA A 17 -15.91 -16.79 -27.78
CA ALA A 17 -16.28 -16.78 -26.38
C ALA A 17 -15.52 -15.61 -25.73
N THR A 18 -16.24 -14.53 -25.43
CA THR A 18 -15.71 -13.47 -24.60
C THR A 18 -15.46 -14.09 -23.22
N THR A 19 -14.21 -14.40 -22.91
CA THR A 19 -13.80 -14.72 -21.54
C THR A 19 -14.00 -13.45 -20.72
N TRP A 20 -15.06 -13.41 -19.93
CA TRP A 20 -15.21 -12.39 -18.90
C TRP A 20 -14.14 -12.67 -17.86
N ALA A 21 -13.10 -11.83 -17.81
CA ALA A 21 -12.20 -11.82 -16.67
C ALA A 21 -13.08 -11.67 -15.42
N GLN A 22 -12.89 -12.55 -14.44
CA GLN A 22 -13.55 -12.37 -13.15
C GLN A 22 -13.06 -11.06 -12.56
N ALA A 23 -13.97 -10.27 -11.97
CA ALA A 23 -13.57 -9.08 -11.24
C ALA A 23 -12.60 -9.50 -10.10
N PRO A 24 -11.58 -8.68 -9.79
CA PRO A 24 -10.72 -8.93 -8.65
C PRO A 24 -11.56 -9.05 -7.37
N THR A 25 -11.08 -9.80 -6.39
CA THR A 25 -11.73 -9.96 -5.09
C THR A 25 -10.83 -9.49 -3.95
N PHE A 26 -11.42 -9.18 -2.80
CA PHE A 26 -10.65 -8.68 -1.68
C PHE A 26 -9.60 -9.69 -1.24
N HIS A 27 -9.99 -10.93 -0.96
CA HIS A 27 -9.08 -11.91 -0.39
C HIS A 27 -7.94 -12.31 -1.33
N ALA A 28 -8.23 -12.54 -2.61
CA ALA A 28 -7.23 -13.03 -3.55
C ALA A 28 -6.33 -11.92 -4.12
N ASP A 29 -6.90 -10.74 -4.42
CA ASP A 29 -6.22 -9.76 -5.28
C ASP A 29 -5.89 -8.45 -4.54
N VAL A 30 -6.79 -7.95 -3.69
CA VAL A 30 -6.63 -6.64 -3.03
C VAL A 30 -5.90 -6.73 -1.69
N ALA A 31 -6.19 -7.74 -0.88
CA ALA A 31 -5.59 -7.93 0.44
C ALA A 31 -4.06 -7.97 0.38
N PRO A 32 -3.40 -8.67 -0.58
CA PRO A 32 -1.95 -8.61 -0.73
C PRO A 32 -1.42 -7.17 -0.91
N ILE A 33 -2.08 -6.38 -1.77
CA ILE A 33 -1.68 -5.00 -2.08
C ILE A 33 -1.85 -4.11 -0.84
N ILE A 34 -3.01 -4.17 -0.20
CA ILE A 34 -3.33 -3.36 0.98
C ILE A 34 -2.42 -3.72 2.16
N TYR A 35 -2.22 -5.00 2.41
CA TYR A 35 -1.42 -5.47 3.55
C TYR A 35 0.05 -5.13 3.41
N GLN A 36 0.57 -5.17 2.18
CA GLN A 36 1.96 -4.82 1.88
C GLN A 36 2.20 -3.30 1.90
N ASN A 37 1.29 -2.51 1.31
CA ASN A 37 1.56 -1.10 1.00
C ASN A 37 0.85 -0.11 1.92
N CYS A 38 -0.20 -0.54 2.62
CA CYS A 38 -1.08 0.38 3.38
C CYS A 38 -1.15 0.03 4.86
N THR A 39 -1.35 -1.24 5.21
CA THR A 39 -1.67 -1.67 6.59
C THR A 39 -0.55 -1.41 7.60
N GLN A 40 0.69 -1.25 7.15
CA GLN A 40 1.78 -0.84 8.04
C GLN A 40 1.50 0.50 8.74
N CYS A 41 0.91 1.45 8.01
CA CYS A 41 0.54 2.76 8.53
C CYS A 41 -0.93 2.81 8.93
N HIS A 42 -1.81 2.15 8.16
CA HIS A 42 -3.25 2.08 8.38
C HIS A 42 -3.61 0.91 9.28
N ARG A 43 -3.18 0.97 10.55
CA ARG A 43 -3.60 0.05 11.61
C ARG A 43 -3.70 0.80 12.93
N VAL A 44 -4.46 0.26 13.87
CA VAL A 44 -4.67 0.89 15.18
C VAL A 44 -3.33 1.13 15.89
N GLY A 45 -3.13 2.36 16.37
CA GLY A 45 -1.91 2.78 17.07
C GLY A 45 -0.78 3.28 16.16
N GLU A 46 -0.97 3.25 14.84
CA GLU A 46 -0.06 3.86 13.87
C GLU A 46 -0.65 5.16 13.29
N ILE A 47 0.07 5.76 12.35
CA ILE A 47 -0.21 7.11 11.84
C ILE A 47 -1.46 7.22 10.96
N GLY A 48 -1.88 6.13 10.31
CA GLY A 48 -3.03 6.12 9.41
C GLY A 48 -4.32 6.43 10.17
N PRO A 49 -5.16 7.38 9.69
CA PRO A 49 -6.32 7.85 10.43
C PRO A 49 -7.47 6.82 10.49
N MET A 50 -7.45 5.82 9.61
CA MET A 50 -8.36 4.69 9.60
C MET A 50 -7.59 3.37 9.42
N PRO A 51 -8.06 2.27 10.05
CA PRO A 51 -7.44 0.96 9.89
C PRO A 51 -7.82 0.32 8.55
N PHE A 52 -6.89 -0.46 7.98
CA PHE A 52 -7.07 -1.31 6.80
C PHE A 52 -6.59 -2.73 7.13
N THR A 53 -7.22 -3.34 8.13
CA THR A 53 -6.86 -4.66 8.65
C THR A 53 -7.90 -5.74 8.32
N THR A 54 -9.09 -5.35 7.90
CA THR A 54 -10.19 -6.26 7.55
C THR A 54 -10.85 -5.88 6.23
N TYR A 55 -11.57 -6.82 5.61
CA TYR A 55 -12.35 -6.56 4.41
C TYR A 55 -13.33 -5.38 4.60
N LEU A 56 -14.09 -5.38 5.70
CA LEU A 56 -15.10 -4.36 5.95
C LEU A 56 -14.50 -2.97 6.06
N GLU A 57 -13.35 -2.86 6.72
CA GLU A 57 -12.59 -1.60 6.80
C GLU A 57 -12.14 -1.12 5.43
N VAL A 58 -11.53 -1.99 4.62
CA VAL A 58 -11.03 -1.61 3.29
C VAL A 58 -12.19 -1.28 2.34
N LYS A 59 -13.27 -2.06 2.38
CA LYS A 59 -14.48 -1.85 1.59
C LYS A 59 -15.12 -0.49 1.87
N GLU A 60 -15.23 -0.09 3.14
CA GLU A 60 -15.82 1.19 3.53
C GLU A 60 -15.11 2.38 2.86
N TYR A 61 -13.81 2.24 2.57
CA TYR A 61 -12.99 3.27 1.93
C TYR A 61 -12.62 2.94 0.48
N SER A 62 -13.26 1.96 -0.18
CA SER A 62 -12.82 1.48 -1.50
C SER A 62 -12.78 2.58 -2.57
N ASP A 63 -13.79 3.45 -2.60
CA ASP A 63 -13.86 4.60 -3.51
C ASP A 63 -12.69 5.58 -3.27
N PHE A 64 -12.38 5.83 -1.99
CA PHE A 64 -11.31 6.74 -1.63
C PHE A 64 -9.94 6.14 -1.92
N ILE A 65 -9.74 4.87 -1.57
CA ILE A 65 -8.52 4.10 -1.88
C ILE A 65 -8.28 4.14 -3.39
N SER A 66 -9.28 3.75 -4.20
CA SER A 66 -9.18 3.78 -5.66
C SER A 66 -8.79 5.17 -6.16
N TYR A 67 -9.42 6.24 -5.65
CA TYR A 67 -9.08 7.60 -6.06
C TYR A 67 -7.64 8.00 -5.71
N VAL A 68 -7.21 7.81 -4.46
CA VAL A 68 -5.89 8.28 -4.01
C VAL A 68 -4.74 7.47 -4.61
N THR A 69 -4.96 6.19 -4.93
CA THR A 69 -3.96 5.37 -5.61
C THR A 69 -3.87 5.71 -7.09
N SER A 70 -5.00 5.99 -7.76
CA SER A 70 -5.01 6.38 -9.18
C SER A 70 -4.34 7.72 -9.47
N ILE A 71 -4.28 8.62 -8.50
CA ILE A 71 -3.53 9.88 -8.61
C ILE A 71 -2.12 9.79 -7.99
N GLU A 72 -1.70 8.58 -7.61
CA GLU A 72 -0.39 8.30 -6.99
C GLU A 72 -0.14 9.13 -5.71
N TYR A 73 -1.20 9.57 -5.04
CA TYR A 73 -1.10 10.28 -3.76
C TYR A 73 -0.74 9.31 -2.62
N MET A 74 -1.24 8.08 -2.72
CA MET A 74 -0.97 6.99 -1.80
C MET A 74 -0.53 5.75 -2.58
N PRO A 75 0.31 4.89 -1.97
CA PRO A 75 1.14 5.14 -0.81
C PRO A 75 2.18 6.27 -1.04
N PRO A 76 2.58 7.03 0.00
CA PRO A 76 3.56 8.09 -0.17
C PRO A 76 4.95 7.50 -0.41
N TRP A 77 5.51 7.76 -1.59
CA TRP A 77 6.85 7.32 -1.97
C TRP A 77 7.55 8.38 -2.84
N THR A 78 8.41 9.18 -2.21
CA THR A 78 9.18 10.23 -2.88
C THR A 78 10.34 9.73 -3.75
N PRO A 79 11.07 8.64 -3.41
CA PRO A 79 12.19 8.17 -4.22
C PRO A 79 11.75 7.74 -5.63
N ASP A 80 12.54 8.11 -6.63
CA ASP A 80 12.31 7.71 -8.02
C ASP A 80 12.71 6.24 -8.26
N PRO A 81 11.75 5.33 -8.52
CA PRO A 81 12.03 3.92 -8.73
C PRO A 81 12.77 3.63 -10.04
N GLU A 82 12.74 4.54 -11.03
CA GLU A 82 13.48 4.37 -12.29
C GLU A 82 14.98 4.66 -12.12
N TYR A 83 15.36 5.44 -11.10
CA TYR A 83 16.75 5.80 -10.82
C TYR A 83 17.49 4.71 -10.03
N ALA A 84 16.89 4.24 -8.93
CA ALA A 84 17.49 3.22 -8.08
C ALA A 84 16.41 2.43 -7.33
N SER A 85 16.61 1.11 -7.23
CA SER A 85 15.77 0.29 -6.38
C SER A 85 16.22 0.36 -4.92
N LEU A 86 15.28 0.67 -4.03
CA LEU A 86 15.47 0.71 -2.59
C LEU A 86 14.80 -0.50 -1.92
N ARG A 87 15.37 -0.94 -0.79
CA ARG A 87 14.70 -1.96 0.03
C ARG A 87 13.48 -1.36 0.70
N GLY A 88 12.35 -2.06 0.61
CA GLY A 88 11.10 -1.61 1.22
C GLY A 88 10.42 -0.48 0.44
N GLU A 89 10.55 -0.49 -0.88
CA GLU A 89 9.74 0.33 -1.78
C GLU A 89 8.26 0.17 -1.49
N ARG A 90 7.57 1.31 -1.43
CA ARG A 90 6.14 1.39 -1.14
C ARG A 90 5.45 2.24 -2.21
N PHE A 91 5.73 1.99 -3.49
CA PHE A 91 4.92 2.51 -4.58
C PHE A 91 4.06 1.37 -5.13
N LEU A 92 2.96 1.72 -5.81
CA LEU A 92 2.15 0.74 -6.52
C LEU A 92 2.55 0.72 -7.99
N THR A 93 2.59 -0.47 -8.56
CA THR A 93 2.65 -0.64 -10.01
C THR A 93 1.31 -0.28 -10.65
N GLU A 94 1.33 0.03 -11.95
CA GLU A 94 0.10 0.30 -12.71
C GLU A 94 -0.89 -0.87 -12.63
N ASP A 95 -0.39 -2.11 -12.64
CA ASP A 95 -1.22 -3.31 -12.52
C ASP A 95 -1.90 -3.39 -11.14
N GLU A 96 -1.19 -3.07 -10.06
CA GLU A 96 -1.76 -3.03 -8.71
C GLU A 96 -2.81 -1.91 -8.57
N ILE A 97 -2.54 -0.73 -9.15
CA ILE A 97 -3.51 0.36 -9.19
C ILE A 97 -4.77 -0.08 -9.94
N GLN A 98 -4.62 -0.76 -11.09
CA GLN A 98 -5.75 -1.23 -11.87
C GLN A 98 -6.58 -2.29 -11.12
N VAL A 99 -5.93 -3.19 -10.35
CA VAL A 99 -6.63 -4.15 -9.49
C VAL A 99 -7.54 -3.42 -8.48
N LEU A 100 -7.04 -2.37 -7.83
CA LEU A 100 -7.82 -1.60 -6.85
C LEU A 100 -8.99 -0.85 -7.51
N VAL A 101 -8.77 -0.28 -8.71
CA VAL A 101 -9.79 0.41 -9.50
C VAL A 101 -10.88 -0.56 -9.95
N ASP A 102 -10.51 -1.71 -10.51
CA ASP A 102 -11.45 -2.70 -11.02
C ASP A 102 -12.24 -3.37 -9.89
N TRP A 103 -11.59 -3.64 -8.75
CA TRP A 103 -12.26 -4.13 -7.56
C TRP A 103 -13.32 -3.15 -7.05
N ASN A 104 -12.98 -1.85 -6.99
CA ASN A 104 -13.93 -0.82 -6.59
C ASN A 104 -15.10 -0.71 -7.59
N ALA A 105 -14.80 -0.70 -8.89
CA ALA A 105 -15.80 -0.64 -9.96
C ALA A 105 -16.77 -1.85 -9.96
N ALA A 106 -16.30 -2.99 -9.45
CA ALA A 106 -17.11 -4.20 -9.25
C ALA A 106 -17.89 -4.22 -7.93
N GLU A 107 -17.99 -3.08 -7.23
CA GLU A 107 -18.65 -2.93 -5.92
C GLU A 107 -17.96 -3.74 -4.79
N ALA A 108 -16.63 -3.84 -4.86
CA ALA A 108 -15.75 -4.38 -3.83
C ALA A 108 -16.13 -5.81 -3.36
N PRO A 109 -16.14 -6.81 -4.25
CA PRO A 109 -16.46 -8.19 -3.89
C PRO A 109 -15.43 -8.77 -2.89
N GLU A 110 -15.89 -9.50 -1.87
CA GLU A 110 -15.04 -10.04 -0.79
C GLU A 110 -14.17 -11.22 -1.27
N GLY A 111 -14.75 -12.15 -2.03
CA GLY A 111 -14.06 -13.38 -2.46
C GLY A 111 -14.12 -14.50 -1.40
N ASP A 112 -13.30 -15.53 -1.58
CA ASP A 112 -13.20 -16.66 -0.63
C ASP A 112 -12.19 -16.31 0.49
N PRO A 113 -12.59 -16.34 1.77
CA PRO A 113 -11.66 -16.13 2.90
C PRO A 113 -10.46 -17.08 2.92
N ALA A 114 -10.53 -18.24 2.27
CA ALA A 114 -9.42 -19.17 2.15
C ALA A 114 -8.26 -18.63 1.29
N ASP A 115 -8.52 -17.67 0.42
CA ASP A 115 -7.50 -17.04 -0.44
C ASP A 115 -6.79 -15.87 0.24
N ASN A 116 -7.23 -15.47 1.45
CA ASN A 116 -6.65 -14.33 2.16
C ASN A 116 -5.20 -14.63 2.57
N PRO A 117 -4.21 -13.77 2.23
CA PRO A 117 -2.82 -13.96 2.65
C PRO A 117 -2.61 -13.89 4.18
N GLY A 118 -3.60 -13.38 4.91
CA GLY A 118 -3.49 -13.07 6.33
C GLY A 118 -2.79 -11.73 6.56
N LEU A 119 -3.05 -11.13 7.72
CA LEU A 119 -2.36 -9.91 8.12
C LEU A 119 -0.86 -10.20 8.34
N PRO A 120 0.04 -9.30 7.91
CA PRO A 120 1.45 -9.41 8.23
C PRO A 120 1.66 -9.37 9.75
N ASP A 121 2.69 -10.09 10.21
CA ASP A 121 3.13 -9.97 11.59
C ASP A 121 3.79 -8.61 11.80
N PHE A 122 3.25 -7.85 12.75
CA PHE A 122 3.79 -6.55 13.12
C PHE A 122 4.50 -6.65 14.47
N PRO A 123 5.79 -6.31 14.56
CA PRO A 123 6.50 -6.40 15.82
C PRO A 123 5.94 -5.39 16.83
N GLU A 124 5.79 -5.82 18.07
CA GLU A 124 5.53 -4.92 19.19
C GLU A 124 6.79 -4.08 19.45
N GLY A 125 6.62 -2.77 19.69
CA GLY A 125 7.73 -1.88 19.98
C GLY A 125 8.46 -1.38 18.74
N SER A 126 9.70 -1.82 18.54
CA SER A 126 10.61 -1.37 17.49
C SER A 126 10.48 -2.22 16.23
N GLN A 127 10.39 -1.57 15.07
CA GLN A 127 10.36 -2.26 13.77
C GLN A 127 11.71 -2.89 13.38
N ILE A 128 12.81 -2.49 14.03
CA ILE A 128 14.17 -2.99 13.75
C ILE A 128 14.65 -4.08 14.73
N GLY A 129 13.75 -4.52 15.63
CA GLY A 129 14.05 -5.45 16.72
C GLY A 129 14.64 -4.75 17.94
N ASP A 130 15.55 -5.41 18.65
CA ASP A 130 16.25 -4.76 19.77
C ASP A 130 17.36 -3.83 19.25
N PRO A 131 17.30 -2.52 19.54
CA PRO A 131 18.34 -1.58 19.13
C PRO A 131 19.56 -1.67 20.06
N ASP A 132 20.75 -1.54 19.50
CA ASP A 132 22.01 -1.47 20.27
C ASP A 132 22.16 -0.13 21.01
N VAL A 133 21.57 0.94 20.45
CA VAL A 133 21.62 2.30 20.99
C VAL A 133 20.24 2.94 20.88
N VAL A 134 19.77 3.51 21.99
CA VAL A 134 18.54 4.33 22.04
C VAL A 134 18.92 5.75 22.43
N ILE A 135 18.64 6.69 21.53
CA ILE A 135 18.89 8.11 21.75
C ILE A 135 17.53 8.78 21.97
N GLN A 136 17.38 9.50 23.07
CA GLN A 136 16.16 10.23 23.40
C GLN A 136 16.37 11.72 23.15
N MET A 137 15.29 12.40 22.78
CA MET A 137 15.30 13.87 22.78
C MET A 137 15.47 14.37 24.23
N PRO A 138 16.35 15.35 24.48
CA PRO A 138 16.58 15.86 25.83
C PRO A 138 15.35 16.56 26.42
N GLU A 139 14.55 17.19 25.56
CA GLU A 139 13.30 17.85 25.93
C GLU A 139 12.24 17.57 24.86
N PRO A 140 10.95 17.36 25.24
CA PRO A 140 9.88 17.16 24.28
C PRO A 140 9.59 18.44 23.50
N TYR A 141 9.21 18.29 22.23
CA TYR A 141 8.69 19.40 21.43
C TYR A 141 7.18 19.48 21.54
N LEU A 142 6.67 20.63 22.00
CA LEU A 142 5.23 20.89 22.04
C LEU A 142 4.76 21.38 20.66
N HIS A 143 4.10 20.50 19.92
CA HIS A 143 3.49 20.84 18.63
C HIS A 143 2.34 21.85 18.80
N GLY A 144 2.29 22.87 17.95
CA GLY A 144 1.33 23.98 18.07
C GLY A 144 -0.14 23.60 17.83
N GLY A 145 -0.39 22.54 17.06
CA GLY A 145 -1.75 22.04 16.80
C GLY A 145 -2.61 23.00 15.97
N ASP A 146 -1.98 23.88 15.18
CA ASP A 146 -2.58 24.94 14.38
C ASP A 146 -2.86 24.51 12.93
N MET A 147 -2.82 23.19 12.66
CA MET A 147 -2.94 22.59 11.32
C MET A 147 -1.85 23.06 10.33
N GLY A 148 -0.81 23.72 10.82
CA GLY A 148 0.39 24.07 10.07
C GLY A 148 1.44 22.97 10.16
N GLU A 149 2.26 22.86 9.11
CA GLU A 149 3.42 21.98 9.12
C GLU A 149 4.58 22.64 9.89
N GLN A 150 5.19 21.90 10.80
CA GLN A 150 6.29 22.36 11.63
C GLN A 150 7.51 21.47 11.40
N TYR A 151 8.54 22.02 10.74
CA TYR A 151 9.82 21.34 10.55
C TYR A 151 10.77 21.70 11.68
N GLN A 152 11.32 20.67 12.33
CA GLN A 152 12.30 20.82 13.40
C GLN A 152 13.57 20.02 13.07
N VAL A 153 14.72 20.60 13.37
CA VAL A 153 16.02 19.94 13.22
C VAL A 153 16.64 19.77 14.59
N TYR A 154 16.90 18.52 14.96
CA TYR A 154 17.54 18.18 16.22
C TYR A 154 18.94 17.66 15.96
N VAL A 155 19.89 18.09 16.79
CA VAL A 155 21.22 17.50 16.87
C VAL A 155 21.27 16.74 18.17
N LEU A 156 21.34 15.41 18.09
CA LEU A 156 21.36 14.52 19.24
C LEU A 156 22.74 13.89 19.39
N GLU A 157 23.26 13.87 20.62
CA GLU A 157 24.53 13.21 20.91
C GLU A 157 24.33 11.69 20.89
N THR A 158 25.09 10.99 20.06
CA THR A 158 24.97 9.53 19.88
C THR A 158 25.72 8.73 20.94
N GLY A 159 26.70 9.35 21.62
CA GLY A 159 27.61 8.66 22.54
C GLY A 159 28.61 7.71 21.87
N VAL A 160 28.61 7.61 20.54
CA VAL A 160 29.50 6.73 19.77
C VAL A 160 30.88 7.41 19.62
N THR A 161 31.92 6.80 20.17
CA THR A 161 33.28 7.36 20.21
C THR A 161 34.26 6.68 19.25
N GLU A 162 33.86 5.58 18.61
CA GLU A 162 34.65 4.80 17.67
C GLU A 162 33.90 4.63 16.34
N GLU A 163 34.63 4.32 15.27
CA GLU A 163 34.04 4.09 13.95
C GLU A 163 33.01 2.97 14.02
N THR A 164 31.76 3.28 13.67
CA THR A 164 30.61 2.39 13.82
C THR A 164 29.77 2.42 12.55
N GLU A 165 29.53 1.25 11.95
CA GLU A 165 28.63 1.11 10.82
C GLU A 165 27.17 1.08 11.29
N ILE A 166 26.31 1.85 10.62
CA ILE A 166 24.88 1.92 10.93
C ILE A 166 24.12 1.01 9.97
N ARG A 167 23.47 -0.03 10.50
CA ARG A 167 22.66 -0.96 9.70
C ARG A 167 21.20 -0.51 9.54
N ALA A 168 20.67 0.20 10.53
CA ALA A 168 19.27 0.59 10.59
C ALA A 168 19.11 1.78 11.55
N VAL A 169 18.13 2.64 11.25
CA VAL A 169 17.68 3.72 12.11
C VAL A 169 16.17 3.67 12.12
N GLU A 170 15.58 3.75 13.32
CA GLU A 170 14.15 3.91 13.49
C GLU A 170 13.91 5.15 14.35
N ILE A 171 13.05 6.05 13.87
CA ILE A 171 12.60 7.19 14.65
C ILE A 171 11.22 6.86 15.19
N ARG A 172 11.05 6.96 16.50
CA ARG A 172 9.82 6.59 17.21
C ARG A 172 9.26 7.83 17.92
N PRO A 173 8.34 8.57 17.29
CA PRO A 173 7.59 9.62 17.98
C PRO A 173 6.76 9.01 19.12
N GLU A 174 6.73 9.67 20.28
CA GLU A 174 5.82 9.29 21.36
C GLU A 174 4.35 9.47 20.96
N ASN A 175 4.06 10.52 20.18
CA ASN A 175 2.75 10.76 19.59
C ASN A 175 2.79 10.51 18.07
N ARG A 176 2.48 9.28 17.66
CA ARG A 176 2.48 8.86 16.26
C ARG A 176 1.38 9.51 15.41
N ALA A 177 0.34 10.05 16.05
CA ALA A 177 -0.79 10.64 15.33
C ALA A 177 -0.51 12.03 14.73
N ILE A 178 0.61 12.67 15.09
CA ILE A 178 0.94 14.05 14.67
C ILE A 178 2.23 14.15 13.85
N ALA A 179 3.08 13.13 13.87
CA ALA A 179 4.38 13.16 13.20
C ALA A 179 4.28 12.46 11.83
N HIS A 180 4.22 13.24 10.75
CA HIS A 180 4.08 12.72 9.38
C HIS A 180 5.40 12.30 8.72
N HIS A 181 6.50 12.97 9.07
CA HIS A 181 7.86 12.64 8.64
C HIS A 181 8.81 12.78 9.82
N ALA A 182 9.80 11.89 9.92
CA ALA A 182 10.83 11.94 10.95
C ALA A 182 12.15 11.43 10.38
#